data_AF-A0A3Q9I8G9-F1
#
_entry.id   AF-A0A3Q9I8G9-F1
#
_cell.length_a   1.000
_cell.length_b   1.000
_cell.length_c   1.000
_cell.angle_alpha   90.00
_cell.angle_beta   90.00
_cell.angle_gamma   90.00
#
_symmetry.space_group_name_H-M   'P 1'
#
loop_
_entity.id
_entity.type
_entity.pdbx_description
1 polymer ?
#
loop_
_entity_poly.entity_id
_entity_poly.type
_entity_poly.pdbx_seq_one_letter_code
_entity_poly.pdbx_strand_id
1 'polypeptide(L)'
;MTTPATTQPATKDLLNSAVNNTHLFTRKGFLDRLFTKWFDRLVYPQIWEDPEVDIRALELDQHSRVFTISSGGCNALNYLTVEPNSITVVDLNEAHIALIKLKKAALKHLPDHESFFDFFGRADRSKNLDAYEIHIKPHLDEKTIDYWEGRETFWGPRRIEYFTDGFYRHGLLGRFIGSIHWVSKRLGYDIRQVMLARTPEEQQRLFDEHVAPVFDTRLMKFLCNRAVVMYSLGIPPAQFDEMDKESKQAQHGMHDLLKERARRLACDFPLEDNYFAWQAFNREYDIKHRQAVPRYLKQTYFEDLKQNIDRIQVHHQSMTERLKAMPANSLNAYLFLDAQDWMDETQLAELWEEVNRTAMPGAKVVFRTAGETSPLEDKLPGALLAHWKTNSQANRDWTRQDRSAIYGGVHVYSHHAE
;
A
#
# COMPACT_ATOMS: atom_id res chain seq x y z
N MET A 1 -14.27 -18.78 35.58
CA MET A 1 -15.19 -18.22 34.57
C MET A 1 -14.35 -17.87 33.36
N THR A 2 -14.33 -18.76 32.37
CA THR A 2 -13.65 -18.54 31.08
C THR A 2 -14.51 -17.57 30.27
N THR A 3 -13.99 -16.36 30.05
CA THR A 3 -14.53 -15.40 29.08
C THR A 3 -14.67 -16.13 27.73
N PRO A 4 -15.80 -16.04 27.02
CA PRO A 4 -15.90 -16.61 25.69
C PRO A 4 -14.82 -15.97 24.83
N ALA A 5 -14.01 -16.78 24.15
CA ALA A 5 -13.11 -16.27 23.12
C ALA A 5 -13.98 -15.60 22.06
N THR A 6 -13.96 -14.27 22.00
CA THR A 6 -14.63 -13.52 20.93
C THR A 6 -13.98 -13.97 19.63
N THR A 7 -14.72 -14.74 18.83
CA THR A 7 -14.25 -15.21 17.53
C THR A 7 -13.92 -13.98 16.70
N GLN A 8 -12.64 -13.74 16.41
CA GLN A 8 -12.23 -12.65 15.53
C GLN A 8 -12.94 -12.84 14.17
N PRO A 9 -13.57 -11.80 13.61
CA PRO A 9 -14.26 -11.89 12.34
C PRO A 9 -13.29 -12.25 11.21
N ALA A 10 -13.73 -13.07 10.26
CA ALA A 10 -12.92 -13.47 9.12
C ALA A 10 -12.74 -12.31 8.13
N THR A 11 -11.62 -12.29 7.40
CA THR A 11 -11.30 -11.30 6.35
C THR A 11 -12.46 -11.07 5.39
N LYS A 12 -13.11 -12.15 4.96
CA LYS A 12 -14.27 -12.09 4.05
C LYS A 12 -15.42 -11.27 4.61
N ASP A 13 -15.71 -11.38 5.91
CA ASP A 13 -16.83 -10.66 6.54
C ASP A 13 -16.51 -9.18 6.68
N LEU A 14 -15.28 -8.87 7.09
CA LEU A 14 -14.75 -7.51 7.19
C LEU A 14 -14.74 -6.80 5.83
N LEU A 15 -14.22 -7.43 4.79
CA LEU A 15 -14.22 -6.88 3.42
C LEU A 15 -15.63 -6.73 2.85
N ASN A 16 -16.53 -7.68 3.11
CA ASN A 16 -17.91 -7.58 2.65
C ASN A 16 -18.64 -6.38 3.27
N SER A 17 -18.38 -6.05 4.55
CA SER A 17 -18.94 -4.85 5.17
C SER A 17 -18.33 -3.55 4.65
N ALA A 18 -17.07 -3.58 4.23
CA ALA A 18 -16.35 -2.39 3.76
C ALA A 18 -16.64 -2.05 2.29
N VAL A 19 -16.95 -3.04 1.45
CA VAL A 19 -17.01 -2.88 -0.02
C VAL A 19 -18.42 -3.00 -0.61
N ASN A 20 -19.35 -3.75 0.01
CA ASN A 20 -20.64 -4.01 -0.61
C ASN A 20 -21.65 -2.86 -0.42
N ASN A 21 -21.52 -1.81 -1.24
CA ASN A 21 -22.41 -0.65 -1.20
C ASN A 21 -23.55 -0.73 -2.24
N THR A 22 -23.88 -1.94 -2.75
CA THR A 22 -24.92 -2.11 -3.79
C THR A 22 -25.78 -3.36 -3.61
N HIS A 23 -27.08 -3.26 -3.96
CA HIS A 23 -28.05 -4.37 -3.98
C HIS A 23 -27.51 -5.62 -4.70
N LEU A 24 -27.79 -6.80 -4.10
CA LEU A 24 -27.26 -8.14 -4.39
C LEU A 24 -27.34 -8.64 -5.85
N PHE A 25 -28.08 -7.96 -6.74
CA PHE A 25 -28.37 -8.41 -8.10
C PHE A 25 -27.87 -7.46 -9.21
N THR A 26 -27.00 -6.49 -8.89
CA THR A 26 -26.43 -5.57 -9.90
C THR A 26 -25.05 -6.05 -10.40
N ARG A 27 -24.67 -5.63 -11.62
CA ARG A 27 -23.32 -5.89 -12.17
C ARG A 27 -22.20 -5.38 -11.23
N LYS A 28 -22.45 -4.29 -10.50
CA LYS A 28 -21.54 -3.71 -9.51
C LYS A 28 -21.33 -4.65 -8.31
N GLY A 29 -22.41 -5.15 -7.71
CA GLY A 29 -22.33 -6.10 -6.58
C GLY A 29 -21.67 -7.46 -6.91
N PHE A 30 -21.67 -7.88 -8.18
CA PHE A 30 -20.89 -9.05 -8.61
C PHE A 30 -19.37 -8.76 -8.66
N LEU A 31 -18.98 -7.56 -9.11
CA LEU A 31 -17.59 -7.12 -9.16
C LEU A 31 -17.05 -6.89 -7.74
N ASP A 32 -17.86 -6.32 -6.83
CA ASP A 32 -17.53 -6.14 -5.41
C ASP A 32 -17.26 -7.49 -4.71
N ARG A 33 -18.04 -8.53 -5.02
CA ARG A 33 -17.81 -9.89 -4.50
C ARG A 33 -16.57 -10.57 -5.05
N LEU A 34 -16.29 -10.38 -6.34
CA LEU A 34 -15.04 -10.84 -6.95
C LEU A 34 -13.85 -10.15 -6.30
N PHE A 35 -13.96 -8.85 -6.03
CA PHE A 35 -12.98 -8.06 -5.32
C PHE A 35 -12.74 -8.57 -3.88
N THR A 36 -13.79 -8.83 -3.09
CA THR A 36 -13.65 -9.44 -1.75
C THR A 36 -12.91 -10.77 -1.79
N LYS A 37 -13.22 -11.63 -2.78
CA LYS A 37 -12.52 -12.91 -2.95
C LYS A 37 -11.06 -12.76 -3.38
N TRP A 38 -10.74 -11.67 -4.08
CA TRP A 38 -9.38 -11.34 -4.52
C TRP A 38 -8.54 -10.72 -3.39
N PHE A 39 -9.17 -9.93 -2.52
CA PHE A 39 -8.55 -9.30 -1.35
C PHE A 39 -8.41 -10.24 -0.15
N ASP A 40 -9.00 -11.44 -0.19
CA ASP A 40 -8.74 -12.53 0.77
C ASP A 40 -7.34 -13.17 0.60
N ARG A 41 -6.52 -12.64 -0.32
CA ARG A 41 -5.18 -13.13 -0.65
C ARG A 41 -4.12 -12.05 -0.40
N LEU A 42 -2.84 -12.42 -0.55
CA LEU A 42 -1.76 -11.44 -0.59
C LEU A 42 -1.93 -10.56 -1.82
N VAL A 43 -2.45 -9.36 -1.63
CA VAL A 43 -2.64 -8.40 -2.72
C VAL A 43 -1.31 -7.74 -3.05
N TYR A 44 -0.70 -7.13 -2.02
CA TYR A 44 0.49 -6.31 -2.16
C TYR A 44 1.66 -6.90 -1.36
N PRO A 45 2.73 -7.38 -2.02
CA PRO A 45 3.98 -7.71 -1.32
C PRO A 45 4.74 -6.45 -0.87
N GLN A 46 4.46 -5.31 -1.52
CA GLN A 46 4.93 -3.97 -1.19
C GLN A 46 3.76 -2.97 -1.31
N ILE A 47 3.74 -2.01 -0.38
CA ILE A 47 2.86 -0.83 -0.40
C ILE A 47 3.29 0.19 -1.47
N TRP A 48 2.34 0.95 -2.05
CA TRP A 48 2.58 1.88 -3.15
C TRP A 48 2.34 3.35 -2.77
N GLU A 49 2.50 3.66 -1.50
CA GLU A 49 2.33 4.98 -0.90
C GLU A 49 3.67 5.42 -0.34
N ASP A 50 4.19 6.56 -0.81
CA ASP A 50 5.52 7.00 -0.43
C ASP A 50 5.61 7.46 1.04
N PRO A 51 6.30 6.70 1.91
CA PRO A 51 6.40 7.05 3.32
C PRO A 51 7.19 8.35 3.56
N GLU A 52 8.03 8.78 2.62
CA GLU A 52 8.78 10.04 2.76
C GLU A 52 7.86 11.27 2.61
N VAL A 53 6.79 11.13 1.82
CA VAL A 53 5.74 12.16 1.75
C VAL A 53 4.91 12.13 3.03
N ASP A 54 4.53 10.95 3.49
CA ASP A 54 3.73 10.77 4.71
C ASP A 54 4.41 11.36 5.96
N ILE A 55 5.69 11.00 6.18
CA ILE A 55 6.48 11.47 7.32
C ILE A 55 6.56 13.00 7.33
N ARG A 56 6.75 13.63 6.17
CA ARG A 56 6.87 15.08 6.06
C ARG A 56 5.52 15.80 6.16
N ALA A 57 4.48 15.28 5.50
CA ALA A 57 3.15 15.87 5.51
C ALA A 57 2.51 15.86 6.90
N LEU A 58 2.73 14.78 7.66
CA LEU A 58 2.25 14.64 9.04
C LEU A 58 3.19 15.28 10.08
N GLU A 59 4.41 15.65 9.67
CA GLU A 59 5.48 16.07 10.59
C GLU A 59 5.73 15.02 11.68
N LEU A 60 5.88 13.75 11.27
CA LEU A 60 6.07 12.65 12.21
C LEU A 60 7.39 12.80 12.99
N ASP A 61 7.29 12.60 14.30
CA ASP A 61 8.34 12.74 15.29
C ASP A 61 8.15 11.78 16.47
N GLN A 62 9.01 11.88 17.49
CA GLN A 62 8.96 11.06 18.69
C GLN A 62 7.68 11.21 19.55
N HIS A 63 6.92 12.30 19.36
CA HIS A 63 5.67 12.55 20.07
C HIS A 63 4.45 12.01 19.31
N SER A 64 4.65 11.58 18.08
CA SER A 64 3.59 11.11 17.19
C SER A 64 2.96 9.80 17.67
N ARG A 65 1.63 9.80 17.71
CA ARG A 65 0.76 8.66 17.98
C ARG A 65 0.02 8.36 16.69
N VAL A 66 0.58 7.43 15.93
CA VAL A 66 0.21 7.17 14.54
C VAL A 66 -0.90 6.13 14.48
N PHE A 67 -1.93 6.40 13.69
CA PHE A 67 -2.94 5.41 13.30
C PHE A 67 -2.85 5.17 11.79
N THR A 68 -2.65 3.93 11.37
CA THR A 68 -2.43 3.61 9.95
C THR A 68 -2.98 2.26 9.54
N ILE A 69 -3.25 2.09 8.24
CA ILE A 69 -3.55 0.80 7.64
C ILE A 69 -2.24 0.02 7.43
N SER A 70 -2.23 -1.28 7.71
CA SER A 70 -1.04 -2.13 7.57
C SER A 70 -0.55 -2.18 6.13
N SER A 71 -1.40 -2.69 5.24
CA SER A 71 -1.09 -2.97 3.84
C SER A 71 0.27 -3.65 3.66
N GLY A 72 0.43 -4.77 4.38
CA GLY A 72 1.67 -5.55 4.44
C GLY A 72 2.77 -4.98 5.34
N GLY A 73 2.49 -3.87 6.05
CA GLY A 73 3.31 -3.32 7.13
C GLY A 73 4.53 -2.49 6.71
N CYS A 74 4.78 -2.30 5.42
CA CYS A 74 5.94 -1.52 4.94
C CYS A 74 5.92 -0.10 5.52
N ASN A 75 4.79 0.61 5.43
CA ASN A 75 4.68 1.99 5.87
C ASN A 75 4.76 2.13 7.38
N ALA A 76 4.11 1.25 8.15
CA ALA A 76 4.27 1.21 9.60
C ALA A 76 5.75 1.07 10.03
N LEU A 77 6.53 0.23 9.34
CA LEU A 77 7.97 0.08 9.60
C LEU A 77 8.77 1.30 9.15
N ASN A 78 8.41 1.95 8.03
CA ASN A 78 9.05 3.19 7.62
C ASN A 78 8.79 4.32 8.63
N TYR A 79 7.57 4.45 9.16
CA TYR A 79 7.25 5.44 10.20
C TYR A 79 8.00 5.16 11.49
N LEU A 80 8.26 3.90 11.82
CA LEU A 80 9.03 3.55 13.02
C LEU A 80 10.47 4.10 12.98
N THR A 81 11.01 4.39 11.79
CA THR A 81 12.36 4.99 11.64
C THR A 81 12.48 6.43 12.14
N VAL A 82 11.36 7.11 12.43
CA VAL A 82 11.36 8.43 13.12
C VAL A 82 10.95 8.31 14.58
N GLU A 83 10.97 7.07 15.11
CA GLU A 83 10.76 6.73 16.52
C GLU A 83 9.49 7.30 17.16
N PRO A 84 8.31 7.22 16.53
CA PRO A 84 7.08 7.72 17.09
C PRO A 84 6.74 7.07 18.43
N ASN A 85 5.94 7.76 19.24
CA ASN A 85 5.50 7.27 20.54
C ASN A 85 4.79 5.91 20.44
N SER A 86 3.90 5.78 19.45
CA SER A 86 3.17 4.53 19.17
C SER A 86 2.67 4.50 17.73
N ILE A 87 2.53 3.30 17.17
CA ILE A 87 1.88 3.08 15.88
C ILE A 87 0.78 2.04 16.06
N THR A 88 -0.48 2.44 15.96
CA THR A 88 -1.62 1.55 15.86
C THR A 88 -1.87 1.21 14.39
N VAL A 89 -1.77 -0.07 14.07
CA VAL A 89 -1.91 -0.59 12.71
C VAL A 89 -3.18 -1.43 12.62
N VAL A 90 -4.02 -1.16 11.64
CA VAL A 90 -5.22 -1.94 11.33
C VAL A 90 -5.18 -2.51 9.91
N ASP A 91 -5.81 -3.65 9.68
CA ASP A 91 -6.07 -4.13 8.32
C ASP A 91 -7.28 -5.08 8.35
N LEU A 92 -8.00 -5.16 7.23
CA LEU A 92 -9.09 -6.11 7.03
C LEU A 92 -8.55 -7.45 6.50
N ASN A 93 -7.38 -7.45 5.85
CA ASN A 93 -6.81 -8.60 5.16
C ASN A 93 -5.84 -9.38 6.06
N GLU A 94 -6.19 -10.63 6.36
CA GLU A 94 -5.35 -11.57 7.12
C GLU A 94 -3.96 -11.77 6.52
N ALA A 95 -3.82 -11.74 5.18
CA ALA A 95 -2.51 -11.86 4.54
C ALA A 95 -1.58 -10.69 4.90
N HIS A 96 -2.13 -9.47 4.96
CA HIS A 96 -1.37 -8.28 5.34
C HIS A 96 -1.02 -8.29 6.83
N ILE A 97 -1.93 -8.78 7.67
CA ILE A 97 -1.68 -8.98 9.11
C ILE A 97 -0.57 -10.03 9.32
N ALA A 98 -0.62 -11.16 8.59
CA ALA A 98 0.42 -12.18 8.64
C ALA A 98 1.78 -11.66 8.18
N LEU A 99 1.81 -10.78 7.16
CA LEU A 99 3.04 -10.18 6.65
C LEU A 99 3.68 -9.18 7.62
N ILE A 100 2.90 -8.28 8.23
CA ILE A 100 3.48 -7.36 9.23
C ILE A 100 3.96 -8.13 10.46
N LYS A 101 3.25 -9.18 10.90
CA LYS A 101 3.70 -10.02 12.02
C LYS A 101 4.99 -10.78 11.68
N LEU A 102 5.12 -11.30 10.46
CA LEU A 102 6.36 -11.91 9.97
C LEU A 102 7.52 -10.92 10.01
N LYS A 103 7.34 -9.69 9.50
CA LYS A 103 8.37 -8.64 9.52
C LYS A 103 8.75 -8.23 10.94
N LYS A 104 7.77 -8.09 11.85
CA LYS A 104 8.02 -7.79 13.26
C LYS A 104 8.87 -8.86 13.94
N ALA A 105 8.47 -10.13 13.80
CA ALA A 105 9.23 -11.25 14.36
C ALA A 105 10.65 -11.32 13.77
N ALA A 106 10.78 -11.11 12.45
CA ALA A 106 12.07 -11.10 11.78
C ALA A 106 13.00 -9.98 12.27
N LEU A 107 12.53 -8.74 12.41
CA LEU A 107 13.32 -7.63 12.98
C LEU A 107 13.82 -7.97 14.39
N LYS A 108 12.97 -8.60 15.20
CA LYS A 108 13.28 -8.90 16.59
C LYS A 108 14.26 -10.07 16.74
N HIS A 109 14.12 -11.10 15.90
CA HIS A 109 14.74 -12.41 16.16
C HIS A 109 15.77 -12.85 15.12
N LEU A 110 15.84 -12.23 13.94
CA LEU A 110 16.98 -12.47 13.04
C LEU A 110 18.27 -11.92 13.66
N PRO A 111 19.41 -12.60 13.39
CA PRO A 111 20.67 -12.30 14.07
C PRO A 111 21.22 -10.91 13.73
N ASP A 112 21.04 -10.46 12.49
CA ASP A 112 21.63 -9.23 11.97
C ASP A 112 20.81 -8.62 10.80
N HIS A 113 21.23 -7.43 10.39
CA HIS A 113 20.64 -6.71 9.26
C HIS A 113 20.78 -7.49 7.95
N GLU A 114 21.90 -8.18 7.72
CA GLU A 114 22.11 -8.90 6.45
C GLU A 114 21.09 -10.03 6.29
N SER A 115 20.79 -10.75 7.37
CA SER A 115 19.75 -11.79 7.40
C SER A 115 18.36 -11.19 7.15
N PHE A 116 18.08 -10.02 7.74
CA PHE A 116 16.83 -9.30 7.49
C PHE A 116 16.73 -8.81 6.04
N PHE A 117 17.83 -8.32 5.47
CA PHE A 117 17.92 -7.88 4.08
C PHE A 117 17.88 -9.05 3.10
N ASP A 118 18.43 -10.21 3.43
CA ASP A 118 18.26 -11.44 2.63
C ASP A 118 16.79 -11.87 2.58
N PHE A 119 16.09 -11.73 3.71
CA PHE A 119 14.69 -12.12 3.82
C PHE A 119 13.76 -11.16 3.07
N PHE A 120 13.89 -9.84 3.27
CA PHE A 120 12.95 -8.86 2.69
C PHE A 120 13.55 -7.95 1.62
N GLY A 121 14.86 -7.73 1.59
CA GLY A 121 15.50 -6.95 0.52
C GLY A 121 15.69 -7.78 -0.75
N ARG A 122 16.37 -8.91 -0.65
CA ARG A 122 16.59 -9.84 -1.76
C ARG A 122 15.37 -10.74 -1.98
N ALA A 123 14.88 -11.33 -0.90
CA ALA A 123 13.69 -12.17 -0.86
C ALA A 123 13.70 -13.32 -1.90
N ASP A 124 14.88 -13.82 -2.24
CA ASP A 124 15.14 -14.82 -3.28
C ASP A 124 16.20 -15.86 -2.87
N ARG A 125 16.35 -16.10 -1.55
CA ARG A 125 17.41 -16.94 -1.00
C ARG A 125 16.84 -18.20 -0.38
N SER A 126 17.34 -19.37 -0.77
CA SER A 126 16.93 -20.65 -0.19
C SER A 126 17.12 -20.71 1.33
N LYS A 127 18.21 -20.12 1.84
CA LYS A 127 18.50 -20.00 3.29
C LYS A 127 17.45 -19.20 4.08
N ASN A 128 16.55 -18.47 3.42
CA ASN A 128 15.45 -17.79 4.08
C ASN A 128 14.51 -18.79 4.76
N LEU A 129 14.39 -20.02 4.26
CA LEU A 129 13.60 -21.06 4.92
C LEU A 129 14.21 -21.48 6.26
N ASP A 130 15.53 -21.70 6.30
CA ASP A 130 16.23 -22.03 7.54
C ASP A 130 16.12 -20.88 8.55
N ALA A 131 16.30 -19.63 8.07
CA ALA A 131 16.14 -18.44 8.90
C ALA A 131 14.72 -18.33 9.47
N TYR A 132 13.70 -18.62 8.67
CA TYR A 132 12.31 -18.64 9.11
C TYR A 132 12.06 -19.70 10.17
N GLU A 133 12.46 -20.96 9.94
CA GLU A 133 12.21 -22.07 10.87
C GLU A 133 12.95 -21.88 12.21
N ILE A 134 14.19 -21.39 12.16
CA ILE A 134 15.04 -21.25 13.36
C ILE A 134 14.71 -19.98 14.15
N HIS A 135 14.55 -18.84 13.46
CA HIS A 135 14.53 -17.52 14.12
C HIS A 135 13.16 -16.85 14.12
N ILE A 136 12.26 -17.15 13.19
CA ILE A 136 11.03 -16.37 13.03
C ILE A 136 9.81 -17.15 13.54
N LYS A 137 9.57 -18.33 12.98
CA LYS A 137 8.42 -19.20 13.25
C LYS A 137 8.17 -19.48 14.73
N PRO A 138 9.18 -19.70 15.59
CA PRO A 138 8.95 -19.94 17.02
C PRO A 138 8.28 -18.77 17.77
N HIS A 139 8.25 -17.58 17.17
CA HIS A 139 7.73 -16.36 17.76
C HIS A 139 6.45 -15.85 17.06
N LEU A 140 5.89 -16.63 16.14
CA LEU A 140 4.64 -16.31 15.45
C LEU A 140 3.45 -16.98 16.15
N ASP A 141 2.28 -16.34 16.09
CA ASP A 141 1.02 -16.98 16.48
C ASP A 141 0.55 -18.00 15.44
N GLU A 142 -0.28 -18.95 15.90
CA GLU A 142 -0.79 -20.07 15.09
C GLU A 142 -1.41 -19.62 13.77
N LYS A 143 -2.27 -18.60 13.77
CA LYS A 143 -2.90 -18.09 12.53
C LYS A 143 -1.87 -17.58 11.51
N THR A 144 -0.81 -16.94 11.99
CA THR A 144 0.26 -16.43 11.12
C THR A 144 1.09 -17.58 10.56
N ILE A 145 1.38 -18.60 11.38
CA ILE A 145 2.05 -19.83 10.93
C ILE A 145 1.20 -20.54 9.87
N ASP A 146 -0.08 -20.77 10.14
CA ASP A 146 -1.01 -21.44 9.23
C ASP A 146 -1.07 -20.74 7.86
N TYR A 147 -1.06 -19.41 7.86
CA TYR A 147 -1.02 -18.65 6.63
C TYR A 147 0.24 -18.92 5.80
N TRP A 148 1.42 -18.82 6.43
CA TRP A 148 2.73 -18.94 5.76
C TRP A 148 3.09 -20.39 5.38
N GLU A 149 2.70 -21.35 6.21
CA GLU A 149 2.80 -22.79 5.94
C GLU A 149 1.75 -23.28 4.94
N GLY A 150 0.64 -22.54 4.82
CA GLY A 150 -0.41 -22.82 3.85
C GLY A 150 0.03 -22.60 2.41
N ARG A 151 -0.78 -23.08 1.48
CA ARG A 151 -0.57 -22.97 0.02
C ARG A 151 -1.69 -22.14 -0.60
N GLU A 152 -1.37 -21.37 -1.64
CA GLU A 152 -2.41 -20.64 -2.39
C GLU A 152 -3.19 -21.56 -3.33
N THR A 153 -2.51 -22.56 -3.90
CA THR A 153 -3.09 -23.63 -4.71
C THR A 153 -2.66 -24.97 -4.13
N PHE A 154 -3.52 -25.99 -4.21
CA PHE A 154 -3.26 -27.31 -3.63
C PHE A 154 -1.90 -27.92 -4.05
N TRP A 155 -1.46 -27.68 -5.29
CA TRP A 155 -0.19 -28.16 -5.86
C TRP A 155 0.96 -27.15 -5.79
N GLY A 156 0.71 -25.94 -5.29
CA GLY A 156 1.71 -24.87 -5.24
C GLY A 156 2.61 -24.99 -4.00
N PRO A 157 3.75 -24.29 -3.96
CA PRO A 157 4.62 -24.29 -2.77
C PRO A 157 3.92 -23.63 -1.57
N ARG A 158 4.48 -23.80 -0.36
CA ARG A 158 4.02 -23.03 0.81
C ARG A 158 4.28 -21.55 0.56
N ARG A 159 3.45 -20.66 1.10
CA ARG A 159 3.62 -19.21 0.89
C ARG A 159 4.97 -18.70 1.40
N ILE A 160 5.53 -19.32 2.44
CA ILE A 160 6.85 -18.96 2.95
C ILE A 160 7.99 -19.22 1.94
N GLU A 161 7.80 -20.18 1.02
CA GLU A 161 8.78 -20.49 -0.02
C GLU A 161 8.87 -19.40 -1.09
N TYR A 162 7.91 -18.47 -1.15
CA TYR A 162 8.00 -17.27 -2.01
C TYR A 162 9.21 -16.39 -1.69
N PHE A 163 9.77 -16.48 -0.47
CA PHE A 163 11.00 -15.77 -0.10
C PHE A 163 12.28 -16.46 -0.61
N THR A 164 12.16 -17.57 -1.35
CA THR A 164 13.29 -18.30 -1.96
C THR A 164 13.44 -18.06 -3.46
N ASP A 165 12.43 -17.51 -4.13
CA ASP A 165 12.40 -17.33 -5.58
C ASP A 165 11.95 -15.91 -6.03
N GLY A 166 11.93 -14.97 -5.09
CA GLY A 166 11.63 -13.55 -5.32
C GLY A 166 10.22 -13.18 -4.86
N PHE A 167 10.04 -12.91 -3.57
CA PHE A 167 8.73 -12.62 -2.94
C PHE A 167 7.89 -11.58 -3.70
N TYR A 168 8.54 -10.54 -4.21
CA TYR A 168 7.90 -9.44 -4.96
C TYR A 168 7.33 -9.83 -6.32
N ARG A 169 7.65 -11.04 -6.81
CA ARG A 169 7.08 -11.61 -8.03
C ARG A 169 5.75 -12.32 -7.76
N HIS A 170 5.41 -12.53 -6.49
CA HIS A 170 4.19 -13.19 -6.02
C HIS A 170 3.14 -12.18 -5.53
N GLY A 171 2.04 -12.71 -4.99
CA GLY A 171 0.85 -11.92 -4.70
C GLY A 171 0.13 -11.48 -5.97
N LEU A 172 -0.93 -10.71 -5.81
CA LEU A 172 -1.73 -10.29 -6.95
C LEU A 172 -0.96 -9.34 -7.86
N LEU A 173 -0.44 -8.26 -7.28
CA LEU A 173 0.22 -7.21 -8.03
C LEU A 173 1.54 -7.68 -8.67
N GLY A 174 2.35 -8.48 -7.96
CA GLY A 174 3.61 -9.00 -8.49
C GLY A 174 3.45 -9.89 -9.72
N ARG A 175 2.36 -10.68 -9.77
CA ARG A 175 1.98 -11.50 -10.94
C ARG A 175 1.43 -10.64 -12.07
N PHE A 176 0.67 -9.60 -11.74
CA PHE A 176 0.15 -8.65 -12.73
C PHE A 176 1.28 -7.89 -13.43
N ILE A 177 2.22 -7.33 -12.67
CA ILE A 177 3.42 -6.69 -13.22
C ILE A 177 4.19 -7.69 -14.10
N GLY A 178 4.37 -8.93 -13.63
CA GLY A 178 4.98 -9.99 -14.43
C GLY A 178 4.27 -10.25 -15.77
N SER A 179 2.94 -10.13 -15.80
CA SER A 179 2.14 -10.28 -17.02
C SER A 179 2.36 -9.10 -17.97
N ILE A 180 2.45 -7.87 -17.46
CA ILE A 180 2.82 -6.68 -18.27
C ILE A 180 4.18 -6.90 -18.93
N HIS A 181 5.19 -7.29 -18.16
CA HIS A 181 6.53 -7.58 -18.69
C HIS A 181 6.49 -8.62 -19.82
N TRP A 182 5.74 -9.69 -19.62
CA TRP A 182 5.59 -10.75 -20.63
C TRP A 182 4.87 -10.26 -21.89
N VAL A 183 3.77 -9.50 -21.74
CA VAL A 183 3.02 -8.93 -22.87
C VAL A 183 3.87 -7.91 -23.64
N SER A 184 4.54 -6.99 -22.96
CA SER A 184 5.43 -6.01 -23.59
C SER A 184 6.51 -6.72 -24.41
N LYS A 185 7.13 -7.77 -23.87
CA LYS A 185 8.15 -8.54 -24.59
C LYS A 185 7.60 -9.25 -25.82
N ARG A 186 6.36 -9.75 -25.76
CA ARG A 186 5.66 -10.34 -26.91
C ARG A 186 5.32 -9.31 -27.99
N LEU A 187 5.12 -8.05 -27.60
CA LEU A 187 4.90 -6.92 -28.50
C LEU A 187 6.21 -6.34 -29.06
N GLY A 188 7.37 -6.89 -28.67
CA GLY A 188 8.69 -6.44 -29.14
C GLY A 188 9.37 -5.40 -28.25
N TYR A 189 8.81 -5.10 -27.08
CA TYR A 189 9.33 -4.08 -26.16
C TYR A 189 9.87 -4.70 -24.86
N ASP A 190 11.03 -4.26 -24.38
CA ASP A 190 11.56 -4.67 -23.07
C ASP A 190 11.58 -3.47 -22.11
N ILE A 191 10.53 -3.36 -21.28
CA ILE A 191 10.37 -2.24 -20.36
C ILE A 191 11.46 -2.14 -19.29
N ARG A 192 12.25 -3.21 -19.07
CA ARG A 192 13.39 -3.21 -18.15
C ARG A 192 14.52 -2.31 -18.61
N GLN A 193 14.58 -1.99 -19.90
CA GLN A 193 15.63 -1.16 -20.48
C GLN A 193 15.64 0.26 -19.86
N VAL A 194 14.50 0.76 -19.37
CA VAL A 194 14.42 2.04 -18.66
C VAL A 194 15.35 2.10 -17.45
N MET A 195 15.62 0.95 -16.80
CA MET A 195 16.47 0.84 -15.62
C MET A 195 17.97 0.95 -15.94
N LEU A 196 18.36 1.06 -17.20
CA LEU A 196 19.74 1.31 -17.61
C LEU A 196 20.11 2.80 -17.61
N ALA A 197 19.10 3.68 -17.49
CA ALA A 197 19.31 5.12 -17.49
C ALA A 197 20.17 5.57 -16.30
N ARG A 198 21.08 6.51 -16.55
CA ARG A 198 21.94 7.15 -15.53
C ARG A 198 21.68 8.64 -15.39
N THR A 199 20.87 9.20 -16.28
CA THR A 199 20.51 10.62 -16.31
C THR A 199 19.01 10.77 -16.59
N PRO A 200 18.38 11.88 -16.17
CA PRO A 200 16.98 12.16 -16.49
C PRO A 200 16.69 12.15 -18.00
N GLU A 201 17.62 12.64 -18.82
CA GLU A 201 17.51 12.64 -20.27
C GLU A 201 17.49 11.21 -20.84
N GLU A 202 18.32 10.32 -20.31
CA GLU A 202 18.29 8.90 -20.65
C GLU A 202 17.03 8.20 -20.15
N GLN A 203 16.51 8.56 -18.96
CA GLN A 203 15.24 8.03 -18.43
C GLN A 203 14.11 8.31 -19.40
N GLN A 204 13.97 9.58 -19.85
CA GLN A 204 12.97 9.99 -20.82
C GLN A 204 13.15 9.26 -22.17
N ARG A 205 14.37 9.25 -22.71
CA ARG A 205 14.66 8.57 -23.99
C ARG A 205 14.31 7.09 -23.95
N LEU A 206 14.73 6.37 -22.91
CA LEU A 206 14.50 4.92 -22.78
C LEU A 206 13.03 4.61 -22.48
N PHE A 207 12.33 5.50 -21.76
CA PHE A 207 10.89 5.40 -21.58
C PHE A 207 10.16 5.51 -22.92
N ASP A 208 10.49 6.53 -23.72
CA ASP A 208 9.87 6.77 -25.03
C ASP A 208 10.16 5.63 -26.04
N GLU A 209 11.33 5.01 -25.94
CA GLU A 209 11.75 3.90 -26.81
C GLU A 209 11.13 2.55 -26.41
N HIS A 210 11.04 2.26 -25.11
CA HIS A 210 10.73 0.89 -24.64
C HIS A 210 9.43 0.75 -23.84
N VAL A 211 8.90 1.83 -23.26
CA VAL A 211 7.74 1.77 -22.36
C VAL A 211 6.52 2.43 -23.00
N ALA A 212 6.66 3.69 -23.43
CA ALA A 212 5.60 4.48 -24.06
C ALA A 212 4.87 3.73 -25.21
N PRO A 213 5.57 3.05 -26.14
CA PRO A 213 4.91 2.42 -27.29
C PRO A 213 4.00 1.24 -26.90
N VAL A 214 4.22 0.62 -25.73
CA VAL A 214 3.36 -0.47 -25.23
C VAL A 214 1.92 0.03 -25.04
N PHE A 215 1.76 1.23 -24.48
CA PHE A 215 0.46 1.87 -24.25
C PHE A 215 -0.25 2.25 -25.56
N ASP A 216 0.51 2.45 -26.63
CA ASP A 216 -0.02 2.81 -27.95
C ASP A 216 -0.53 1.59 -28.74
N THR A 217 -0.31 0.37 -28.24
CA THR A 217 -0.80 -0.85 -28.90
C THR A 217 -2.31 -1.04 -28.71
N ARG A 218 -2.98 -1.59 -29.74
CA ARG A 218 -4.42 -1.89 -29.69
C ARG A 218 -4.81 -2.79 -28.51
N LEU A 219 -3.94 -3.75 -28.17
CA LEU A 219 -4.15 -4.65 -27.04
C LEU A 219 -4.13 -3.89 -25.72
N MET A 220 -3.14 -3.03 -25.50
CA MET A 220 -3.06 -2.27 -24.24
C MET A 220 -4.22 -1.29 -24.11
N LYS A 221 -4.55 -0.53 -25.17
CA LYS A 221 -5.73 0.35 -25.19
C LYS A 221 -7.02 -0.39 -24.81
N PHE A 222 -7.18 -1.61 -25.32
CA PHE A 222 -8.32 -2.46 -24.99
C PHE A 222 -8.32 -2.96 -23.54
N LEU A 223 -7.16 -3.36 -23.01
CA LEU A 223 -7.02 -3.84 -21.63
C LEU A 223 -7.20 -2.72 -20.60
N CYS A 224 -6.66 -1.53 -20.88
CA CYS A 224 -6.78 -0.36 -20.01
C CYS A 224 -8.24 0.05 -19.77
N ASN A 225 -9.11 -0.11 -20.75
CA ASN A 225 -10.54 0.24 -20.65
C ASN A 225 -11.39 -0.82 -19.91
N ARG A 226 -10.79 -1.81 -19.24
CA ARG A 226 -11.50 -2.89 -18.54
C ARG A 226 -11.25 -2.83 -17.04
N ALA A 227 -12.30 -2.53 -16.28
CA ALA A 227 -12.27 -2.48 -14.82
C ALA A 227 -11.62 -3.73 -14.19
N VAL A 228 -11.93 -4.95 -14.68
CA VAL A 228 -11.35 -6.21 -14.17
C VAL A 228 -9.82 -6.27 -14.27
N VAL A 229 -9.23 -5.62 -15.27
CA VAL A 229 -7.76 -5.53 -15.42
C VAL A 229 -7.20 -4.57 -14.37
N MET A 230 -7.87 -3.43 -14.14
CA MET A 230 -7.48 -2.47 -13.12
C MET A 230 -7.65 -3.02 -11.70
N TYR A 231 -8.60 -3.94 -11.48
CA TYR A 231 -8.73 -4.64 -10.19
C TYR A 231 -7.47 -5.46 -9.86
N SER A 232 -6.78 -5.96 -10.88
CA SER A 232 -5.51 -6.69 -10.71
C SER A 232 -4.34 -5.77 -10.35
N LEU A 233 -4.48 -4.46 -10.61
CA LEU A 233 -3.62 -3.40 -10.07
C LEU A 233 -4.01 -3.00 -8.65
N GLY A 234 -5.11 -3.56 -8.12
CA GLY A 234 -5.63 -3.19 -6.82
C GLY A 234 -6.51 -1.94 -6.82
N ILE A 235 -6.84 -1.42 -8.01
CA ILE A 235 -7.75 -0.28 -8.21
C ILE A 235 -9.18 -0.79 -8.11
N PRO A 236 -10.01 -0.38 -7.13
CA PRO A 236 -11.40 -0.85 -7.04
C PRO A 236 -12.31 -0.31 -8.14
N PRO A 237 -13.54 -0.86 -8.29
CA PRO A 237 -14.53 -0.37 -9.26
C PRO A 237 -14.84 1.12 -9.15
N ALA A 238 -15.04 1.63 -7.93
CA ALA A 238 -15.36 3.05 -7.72
C ALA A 238 -14.20 3.97 -8.16
N GLN A 239 -12.97 3.54 -7.88
CA GLN A 239 -11.76 4.23 -8.25
C GLN A 239 -11.56 4.23 -9.78
N PHE A 240 -11.84 3.10 -10.43
CA PHE A 240 -11.83 2.98 -11.89
C PHE A 240 -12.86 3.89 -12.55
N ASP A 241 -14.09 3.91 -12.03
CA ASP A 241 -15.18 4.75 -12.56
C ASP A 241 -14.81 6.24 -12.49
N GLU A 242 -14.12 6.67 -11.43
CA GLU A 242 -13.67 8.05 -11.28
C GLU A 242 -12.53 8.39 -12.26
N MET A 243 -11.53 7.51 -12.38
CA MET A 243 -10.45 7.67 -13.38
C MET A 243 -10.99 7.67 -14.81
N ASP A 244 -12.02 6.87 -15.12
CA ASP A 244 -12.66 6.82 -16.44
C ASP A 244 -13.45 8.11 -16.74
N LYS A 245 -14.12 8.70 -15.75
CA LYS A 245 -14.75 10.03 -15.90
C LYS A 245 -13.71 11.11 -16.19
N GLU A 246 -12.63 11.15 -15.39
CA GLU A 246 -11.54 12.12 -15.54
C GLU A 246 -10.90 12.01 -16.94
N SER A 247 -10.57 10.77 -17.34
CA SER A 247 -10.03 10.48 -18.67
C SER A 247 -10.94 11.01 -19.78
N LYS A 248 -12.25 10.72 -19.71
CA LYS A 248 -13.23 11.18 -20.70
C LYS A 248 -13.38 12.70 -20.72
N GLN A 249 -13.36 13.36 -19.56
CA GLN A 249 -13.42 14.82 -19.46
C GLN A 249 -12.19 15.48 -20.08
N ALA A 250 -11.00 14.89 -19.88
CA ALA A 250 -9.75 15.35 -20.47
C ALA A 250 -9.57 14.96 -21.96
N GLN A 251 -10.57 14.32 -22.59
CA GLN A 251 -10.52 13.77 -23.95
C GLN A 251 -9.34 12.79 -24.21
N HIS A 252 -8.81 12.20 -23.14
CA HIS A 252 -7.77 11.18 -23.20
C HIS A 252 -8.36 9.79 -22.92
N GLY A 253 -7.68 8.72 -23.31
CA GLY A 253 -8.09 7.37 -22.92
C GLY A 253 -7.40 6.90 -21.64
N MET A 254 -7.95 5.89 -20.95
CA MET A 254 -7.34 5.32 -19.74
C MET A 254 -5.86 4.91 -19.93
N HIS A 255 -5.52 4.44 -21.14
CA HIS A 255 -4.14 4.14 -21.52
C HIS A 255 -3.20 5.35 -21.45
N ASP A 256 -3.65 6.57 -21.77
CA ASP A 256 -2.85 7.79 -21.72
C ASP A 256 -2.60 8.20 -20.27
N LEU A 257 -3.63 8.09 -19.40
CA LEU A 257 -3.48 8.31 -17.96
C LEU A 257 -2.45 7.35 -17.35
N LEU A 258 -2.56 6.05 -17.67
CA LEU A 258 -1.61 5.05 -17.18
C LEU A 258 -0.22 5.22 -17.77
N LYS A 259 -0.12 5.67 -19.03
CA LYS A 259 1.14 6.03 -19.68
C LYS A 259 1.80 7.20 -18.97
N GLU A 260 1.06 8.25 -18.62
CA GLU A 260 1.60 9.38 -17.87
C GLU A 260 2.03 8.98 -16.45
N ARG A 261 1.24 8.18 -15.73
CA ARG A 261 1.66 7.64 -14.41
C ARG A 261 2.94 6.80 -14.52
N ALA A 262 3.05 5.95 -15.54
CA ALA A 262 4.28 5.19 -15.81
C ALA A 262 5.46 6.10 -16.18
N ARG A 263 5.22 7.18 -16.94
CA ARG A 263 6.24 8.18 -17.29
C ARG A 263 6.76 8.88 -16.04
N ARG A 264 5.86 9.38 -15.19
CA ARG A 264 6.21 10.01 -13.90
C ARG A 264 7.06 9.08 -13.05
N LEU A 265 6.61 7.83 -12.87
CA LEU A 265 7.34 6.81 -12.12
C LEU A 265 8.76 6.58 -12.68
N ALA A 266 8.90 6.55 -14.00
CA ALA A 266 10.16 6.27 -14.69
C ALA A 266 11.09 7.48 -14.84
N CYS A 267 10.57 8.71 -14.88
CA CYS A 267 11.29 9.89 -15.37
C CYS A 267 11.36 11.07 -14.40
N ASP A 268 10.40 11.22 -13.48
CA ASP A 268 10.35 12.41 -12.60
C ASP A 268 11.24 12.27 -11.37
N PHE A 269 11.75 11.07 -11.10
CA PHE A 269 12.55 10.75 -9.94
C PHE A 269 13.83 10.02 -10.36
N PRO A 270 14.97 10.27 -9.71
CA PRO A 270 16.17 9.47 -9.91
C PRO A 270 15.92 8.00 -9.60
N LEU A 271 16.27 7.11 -10.54
CA LEU A 271 16.08 5.66 -10.36
C LEU A 271 16.89 5.10 -9.18
N GLU A 272 17.99 5.75 -8.81
CA GLU A 272 18.83 5.36 -7.65
C GLU A 272 18.10 5.45 -6.31
N ASP A 273 17.06 6.28 -6.20
CA ASP A 273 16.29 6.49 -4.98
C ASP A 273 14.81 6.06 -5.09
N ASN A 274 14.33 5.69 -6.29
CA ASN A 274 12.93 5.32 -6.50
C ASN A 274 12.71 3.79 -6.51
N TYR A 275 12.56 3.19 -5.33
CA TYR A 275 12.30 1.75 -5.21
C TYR A 275 10.95 1.31 -5.81
N PHE A 276 10.01 2.22 -6.04
CA PHE A 276 8.76 1.89 -6.75
C PHE A 276 9.03 1.62 -8.23
N ALA A 277 9.90 2.41 -8.86
CA ALA A 277 10.34 2.17 -10.24
C ALA A 277 11.07 0.83 -10.36
N TRP A 278 11.93 0.48 -9.41
CA TRP A 278 12.58 -0.84 -9.35
C TRP A 278 11.56 -1.99 -9.27
N GLN A 279 10.51 -1.85 -8.47
CA GLN A 279 9.46 -2.88 -8.39
C GLN A 279 8.64 -2.98 -9.67
N ALA A 280 8.29 -1.85 -10.30
CA ALA A 280 7.56 -1.83 -11.57
C ALA A 280 8.38 -2.42 -12.73
N PHE A 281 9.65 -2.02 -12.84
CA PHE A 281 10.49 -2.28 -14.01
C PHE A 281 11.52 -3.38 -13.82
N ASN A 282 11.88 -3.80 -12.61
CA ASN A 282 12.79 -4.93 -12.35
C ASN A 282 12.15 -6.06 -11.52
N ARG A 283 11.04 -5.80 -10.83
CA ARG A 283 10.34 -6.76 -9.94
C ARG A 283 11.21 -7.26 -8.79
N GLU A 284 12.12 -6.41 -8.35
CA GLU A 284 13.04 -6.58 -7.23
C GLU A 284 13.49 -5.19 -6.75
N TYR A 285 14.11 -5.13 -5.58
CA TYR A 285 14.79 -3.91 -5.13
C TYR A 285 16.20 -3.79 -5.70
N ASP A 286 16.82 -2.64 -5.48
CA ASP A 286 18.26 -2.50 -5.66
C ASP A 286 19.02 -3.33 -4.61
N ILE A 287 19.34 -4.57 -4.97
CA ILE A 287 20.09 -5.50 -4.09
C ILE A 287 21.60 -5.24 -4.08
N LYS A 288 22.11 -4.48 -5.06
CA LYS A 288 23.55 -4.29 -5.28
C LYS A 288 24.07 -3.08 -4.52
N HIS A 289 23.45 -1.91 -4.73
CA HIS A 289 23.83 -0.68 -4.05
C HIS A 289 23.00 -0.44 -2.79
N ARG A 290 21.82 -1.07 -2.68
CA ARG A 290 20.90 -0.97 -1.53
C ARG A 290 20.46 0.47 -1.26
N GLN A 291 20.37 1.28 -2.33
CA GLN A 291 19.96 2.68 -2.25
C GLN A 291 18.46 2.82 -2.48
N ALA A 292 17.96 2.26 -3.60
CA ALA A 292 16.54 2.19 -3.93
C ALA A 292 15.86 1.05 -3.16
N VAL A 293 15.80 1.21 -1.84
CA VAL A 293 15.07 0.34 -0.91
C VAL A 293 14.26 1.20 0.08
N PRO A 294 13.12 0.69 0.59
CA PRO A 294 12.41 1.31 1.71
C PRO A 294 13.33 1.62 2.89
N ARG A 295 13.05 2.69 3.64
CA ARG A 295 13.84 3.10 4.82
C ARG A 295 14.04 1.93 5.78
N TYR A 296 12.98 1.15 6.03
CA TYR A 296 13.03 0.05 6.98
C TYR A 296 14.00 -1.09 6.59
N LEU A 297 14.48 -1.13 5.34
CA LEU A 297 15.49 -2.09 4.87
C LEU A 297 16.92 -1.53 4.91
N LYS A 298 17.13 -0.24 5.21
CA LYS A 298 18.48 0.35 5.27
C LYS A 298 19.18 -0.01 6.59
N GLN A 299 20.47 -0.34 6.51
CA GLN A 299 21.30 -0.71 7.66
C GLN A 299 21.24 0.34 8.79
N THR A 300 21.22 1.62 8.42
CA THR A 300 21.21 2.75 9.36
C THR A 300 20.05 2.71 10.35
N TYR A 301 18.90 2.14 9.98
CA TYR A 301 17.72 2.10 10.84
C TYR A 301 17.50 0.75 11.53
N PHE A 302 18.32 -0.27 11.24
CA PHE A 302 18.04 -1.64 11.69
C PHE A 302 17.97 -1.78 13.21
N GLU A 303 18.94 -1.21 13.93
CA GLU A 303 18.99 -1.30 15.39
C GLU A 303 17.84 -0.53 16.05
N ASP A 304 17.55 0.69 15.57
CA ASP A 304 16.44 1.50 16.09
C ASP A 304 15.09 0.82 15.85
N LEU A 305 14.89 0.22 14.67
CA LEU A 305 13.70 -0.55 14.35
C LEU A 305 13.56 -1.77 15.27
N LYS A 306 14.66 -2.51 15.48
CA LYS A 306 14.68 -3.69 16.36
C LYS A 306 14.33 -3.33 17.80
N GLN A 307 14.88 -2.23 18.32
CA GLN A 307 14.60 -1.75 19.69
C GLN A 307 13.16 -1.23 19.84
N ASN A 308 12.63 -0.58 18.81
CA ASN A 308 11.32 0.09 18.88
C ASN A 308 10.16 -0.74 18.30
N ILE A 309 10.40 -1.98 17.82
CA ILE A 309 9.39 -2.78 17.09
C ILE A 309 8.10 -3.04 17.88
N ASP A 310 8.20 -3.07 19.22
CA ASP A 310 7.06 -3.30 20.11
C ASP A 310 6.13 -2.07 20.21
N ARG A 311 6.54 -0.90 19.70
CA ARG A 311 5.67 0.29 19.56
C ARG A 311 4.60 0.13 18.48
N ILE A 312 4.74 -0.86 17.59
CA ILE A 312 3.74 -1.21 16.57
C ILE A 312 2.71 -2.18 17.15
N GLN A 313 1.47 -1.75 17.28
CA GLN A 313 0.33 -2.56 17.74
C GLN A 313 -0.52 -2.95 16.53
N VAL A 314 -0.65 -4.25 16.27
CA VAL A 314 -1.30 -4.78 15.06
C VAL A 314 -2.68 -5.32 15.41
N HIS A 315 -3.70 -4.85 14.69
CA HIS A 315 -5.10 -5.23 14.89
C HIS A 315 -5.73 -5.68 13.58
N HIS A 316 -6.30 -6.89 13.55
CA HIS A 316 -7.12 -7.36 12.43
C HIS A 316 -8.55 -6.87 12.62
N GLN A 317 -8.80 -5.62 12.24
CA GLN A 317 -10.05 -4.87 12.48
C GLN A 317 -10.20 -3.77 11.42
N SER A 318 -11.41 -3.24 11.26
CA SER A 318 -11.61 -2.02 10.47
C SER A 318 -11.09 -0.78 11.20
N MET A 319 -10.82 0.29 10.43
CA MET A 319 -10.39 1.57 10.98
C MET A 319 -11.42 2.12 11.97
N THR A 320 -12.67 2.20 11.54
CA THR A 320 -13.79 2.74 12.33
C THR A 320 -13.97 1.99 13.64
N GLU A 321 -14.00 0.65 13.62
CA GLU A 321 -14.18 -0.15 14.84
C GLU A 321 -12.99 -0.02 15.80
N ARG A 322 -11.77 0.08 15.27
CA ARG A 322 -10.61 0.32 16.13
C ARG A 322 -10.65 1.72 16.74
N LEU A 323 -11.00 2.75 15.98
CA LEU A 323 -11.08 4.12 16.48
C LEU A 323 -12.17 4.27 17.54
N LYS A 324 -13.35 3.64 17.37
CA LYS A 324 -14.42 3.55 18.39
C LYS A 324 -13.89 3.04 19.75
N ALA A 325 -13.00 2.06 19.71
CA ALA A 325 -12.39 1.49 20.92
C ALA A 325 -11.25 2.33 21.51
N MET A 326 -10.79 3.39 20.84
CA MET A 326 -9.70 4.24 21.30
C MET A 326 -10.22 5.42 22.13
N PRO A 327 -9.45 5.89 23.13
CA PRO A 327 -9.83 7.06 23.93
C PRO A 327 -9.96 8.33 23.07
N ALA A 328 -10.79 9.27 23.52
CA ALA A 328 -10.83 10.60 22.93
C ALA A 328 -9.47 11.32 23.09
N ASN A 329 -9.12 12.22 22.17
CA ASN A 329 -7.87 13.00 22.20
C ASN A 329 -6.61 12.14 22.39
N SER A 330 -6.49 11.03 21.65
CA SER A 330 -5.42 10.04 21.82
C SER A 330 -4.46 9.92 20.64
N LEU A 331 -4.76 10.55 19.52
CA LEU A 331 -4.02 10.44 18.26
C LEU A 331 -3.72 11.82 17.67
N ASN A 332 -2.56 11.97 17.06
CA ASN A 332 -2.18 13.21 16.34
C ASN A 332 -1.75 12.97 14.88
N ALA A 333 -1.68 11.72 14.42
CA ALA A 333 -1.33 11.41 13.03
C ALA A 333 -2.16 10.23 12.51
N TYR A 334 -2.86 10.45 11.40
CA TYR A 334 -3.72 9.44 10.76
C TYR A 334 -3.29 9.23 9.31
N LEU A 335 -3.17 7.97 8.90
CA LEU A 335 -2.82 7.56 7.54
C LEU A 335 -3.81 6.54 7.00
N PHE A 336 -4.69 6.98 6.11
CA PHE A 336 -5.79 6.15 5.59
C PHE A 336 -5.55 5.58 4.21
N LEU A 337 -4.34 5.73 3.65
CA LEU A 337 -4.02 5.30 2.29
C LEU A 337 -5.09 5.80 1.32
N ASP A 338 -5.57 5.00 0.37
CA ASP A 338 -6.69 5.32 -0.52
C ASP A 338 -8.04 4.76 -0.06
N ALA A 339 -8.16 4.29 1.19
CA ALA A 339 -9.36 3.58 1.66
C ALA A 339 -10.64 4.42 1.60
N GLN A 340 -10.53 5.75 1.66
CA GLN A 340 -11.67 6.66 1.64
C GLN A 340 -12.33 6.76 0.26
N ASP A 341 -11.63 6.40 -0.82
CA ASP A 341 -12.24 6.29 -2.16
C ASP A 341 -13.31 5.18 -2.21
N TRP A 342 -13.24 4.21 -1.28
CA TRP A 342 -14.05 3.01 -1.30
C TRP A 342 -15.31 3.15 -0.44
N MET A 343 -15.33 4.14 0.44
CA MET A 343 -16.40 4.37 1.40
C MET A 343 -17.58 5.13 0.77
N ASP A 344 -18.80 4.72 1.11
CA ASP A 344 -19.97 5.57 0.91
C ASP A 344 -20.04 6.70 1.94
N GLU A 345 -21.00 7.60 1.77
CA GLU A 345 -21.19 8.76 2.64
C GLU A 345 -21.42 8.37 4.11
N THR A 346 -22.09 7.25 4.38
CA THR A 346 -22.39 6.80 5.74
C THR A 346 -21.14 6.25 6.41
N GLN A 347 -20.43 5.35 5.75
CA GLN A 347 -19.18 4.77 6.24
C GLN A 347 -18.11 5.85 6.48
N LEU A 348 -18.01 6.82 5.57
CA LEU A 348 -17.06 7.91 5.67
C LEU A 348 -17.43 8.86 6.81
N ALA A 349 -18.72 9.17 7.00
CA ALA A 349 -19.18 9.97 8.14
C ALA A 349 -18.88 9.29 9.48
N GLU A 350 -19.18 7.99 9.62
CA GLU A 350 -18.85 7.22 10.83
C GLU A 350 -17.34 7.21 11.13
N LEU A 351 -16.51 7.08 10.09
CA LEU A 351 -15.05 7.18 10.25
C LEU A 351 -14.65 8.56 10.78
N TRP A 352 -15.17 9.63 10.18
CA TRP A 352 -14.79 11.01 10.52
C TRP A 352 -15.36 11.51 11.85
N GLU A 353 -16.49 10.97 12.32
CA GLU A 353 -16.96 11.16 13.70
C GLU A 353 -15.92 10.65 14.70
N GLU A 354 -15.34 9.47 14.46
CA GLU A 354 -14.34 8.88 15.33
C GLU A 354 -12.96 9.55 15.18
N VAL A 355 -12.62 10.04 13.98
CA VAL A 355 -11.44 10.89 13.78
C VAL A 355 -11.56 12.16 14.60
N ASN A 356 -12.70 12.87 14.53
CA ASN A 356 -12.95 14.07 15.35
C ASN A 356 -12.83 13.78 16.85
N ARG A 357 -13.40 12.66 17.33
CA ARG A 357 -13.36 12.30 18.75
C ARG A 357 -11.95 11.96 19.23
N THR A 358 -11.18 11.25 18.42
CA THR A 358 -9.86 10.74 18.80
C THR A 358 -8.71 11.73 18.54
N ALA A 359 -8.95 12.75 17.71
CA ALA A 359 -7.93 13.72 17.31
C ALA A 359 -7.54 14.64 18.46
N MET A 360 -6.24 14.77 18.69
CA MET A 360 -5.65 15.80 19.54
C MET A 360 -5.68 17.17 18.83
N PRO A 361 -5.58 18.29 19.55
CA PRO A 361 -5.28 19.58 18.93
C PRO A 361 -4.03 19.50 18.05
N GLY A 362 -4.11 20.00 16.81
CA GLY A 362 -3.01 19.94 15.85
C GLY A 362 -2.84 18.59 15.14
N ALA A 363 -3.73 17.61 15.36
CA ALA A 363 -3.69 16.35 14.65
C ALA A 363 -3.77 16.53 13.13
N LYS A 364 -3.15 15.61 12.39
CA LYS A 364 -3.19 15.62 10.92
C LYS A 364 -3.66 14.30 10.35
N VAL A 365 -4.41 14.38 9.25
CA VAL A 365 -4.87 13.23 8.46
C VAL A 365 -4.24 13.33 7.08
N VAL A 366 -3.57 12.26 6.65
CA VAL A 366 -3.04 12.08 5.30
C VAL A 366 -3.68 10.88 4.63
N PHE A 367 -4.09 11.07 3.39
CA PHE A 367 -4.65 10.01 2.55
C PHE A 367 -4.41 10.32 1.08
N ARG A 368 -4.67 9.33 0.23
CA ARG A 368 -4.52 9.40 -1.22
C ARG A 368 -5.84 9.13 -1.91
N THR A 369 -5.94 9.58 -3.15
CA THR A 369 -7.12 9.39 -4.01
C THR A 369 -6.66 9.05 -5.42
N ALA A 370 -7.46 8.30 -6.17
CA ALA A 370 -7.14 8.10 -7.59
C ALA A 370 -7.34 9.33 -8.45
N GLY A 371 -8.35 10.14 -8.13
CA GLY A 371 -8.55 11.46 -8.75
C GLY A 371 -7.74 12.54 -8.03
N GLU A 372 -7.74 13.75 -8.57
CA GLU A 372 -7.04 14.90 -7.97
C GLU A 372 -7.79 15.54 -6.80
N THR A 373 -9.10 15.30 -6.69
CA THR A 373 -9.97 15.90 -5.67
C THR A 373 -10.13 15.01 -4.46
N SER A 374 -10.26 15.64 -3.28
CA SER A 374 -10.62 14.93 -2.06
C SER A 374 -12.11 14.58 -2.09
N PRO A 375 -12.51 13.38 -1.64
CA PRO A 375 -13.92 13.00 -1.55
C PRO A 375 -14.62 13.61 -0.33
N LEU A 376 -13.89 14.25 0.59
CA LEU A 376 -14.43 14.68 1.88
C LEU A 376 -15.42 15.83 1.74
N GLU A 377 -15.07 16.86 0.98
CA GLU A 377 -15.90 18.05 0.79
C GLU A 377 -17.24 17.72 0.13
N ASP A 378 -17.25 16.70 -0.73
CA ASP A 378 -18.44 16.29 -1.47
C ASP A 378 -19.31 15.30 -0.66
N LYS A 379 -18.69 14.39 0.09
CA LYS A 379 -19.38 13.28 0.79
C LYS A 379 -19.70 13.57 2.25
N LEU A 380 -19.01 14.48 2.92
CA LEU A 380 -19.19 14.71 4.35
C LEU A 380 -20.04 15.96 4.64
N PRO A 381 -20.91 15.90 5.68
CA PRO A 381 -21.51 17.10 6.23
C PRO A 381 -20.44 18.10 6.68
N GLY A 382 -20.61 19.38 6.34
CA GLY A 382 -19.65 20.43 6.69
C GLY A 382 -19.34 20.54 8.18
N ALA A 383 -20.26 20.12 9.06
CA ALA A 383 -20.04 20.06 10.50
C ALA A 383 -18.90 19.09 10.91
N LEU A 384 -18.72 17.97 10.20
CA LEU A 384 -17.63 17.03 10.49
C LEU A 384 -16.26 17.56 10.07
N LEU A 385 -16.22 18.50 9.11
CA LEU A 385 -14.99 19.13 8.62
C LEU A 385 -14.74 20.52 9.23
N ALA A 386 -15.62 21.01 10.11
CA ALA A 386 -15.57 22.38 10.63
C ALA A 386 -14.23 22.74 11.30
N HIS A 387 -13.60 21.77 11.96
CA HIS A 387 -12.31 21.93 12.65
C HIS A 387 -11.11 21.49 11.82
N TRP A 388 -11.29 21.16 10.54
CA TRP A 388 -10.23 20.69 9.66
C TRP A 388 -9.96 21.68 8.54
N LYS A 389 -8.67 21.97 8.31
CA LYS A 389 -8.25 22.79 7.17
C LYS A 389 -7.33 22.00 6.26
N THR A 390 -7.49 22.22 4.97
CA THR A 390 -6.64 21.66 3.91
C THR A 390 -6.03 22.78 3.10
N ASN A 391 -4.87 22.53 2.49
CA ASN A 391 -4.21 23.48 1.60
C ASN A 391 -4.00 22.82 0.24
N SER A 392 -4.82 23.20 -0.74
CA SER A 392 -4.79 22.60 -2.08
C SER A 392 -3.45 22.75 -2.79
N GLN A 393 -2.70 23.84 -2.53
CA GLN A 393 -1.38 24.01 -3.12
C GLN A 393 -0.38 23.03 -2.51
N ALA A 394 -0.37 22.90 -1.17
CA ALA A 394 0.47 21.93 -0.48
C ALA A 394 0.14 20.50 -0.91
N ASN A 395 -1.15 20.15 -1.04
CA ASN A 395 -1.59 18.83 -1.51
C ASN A 395 -1.05 18.51 -2.91
N ARG A 396 -1.12 19.46 -3.86
CA ARG A 396 -0.52 19.29 -5.19
C ARG A 396 1.00 19.08 -5.12
N ASP A 397 1.67 19.79 -4.22
CA ASP A 397 3.11 19.65 -4.04
C ASP A 397 3.48 18.31 -3.39
N TRP A 398 2.65 17.78 -2.49
CA TRP A 398 2.79 16.41 -1.97
C TRP A 398 2.57 15.35 -3.04
N THR A 399 1.52 15.50 -3.87
CA THR A 399 1.27 14.62 -5.03
C THR A 399 2.44 14.63 -6.02
N ARG A 400 3.09 15.78 -6.23
CA ARG A 400 4.27 15.87 -7.11
C ARG A 400 5.47 15.11 -6.55
N GLN A 401 5.60 15.06 -5.22
CA GLN A 401 6.72 14.45 -4.52
C GLN A 401 6.55 12.94 -4.27
N ASP A 402 5.33 12.39 -4.38
CA ASP A 402 5.09 10.96 -4.18
C ASP A 402 5.73 10.14 -5.31
N ARG A 403 6.80 9.42 -4.98
CA ARG A 403 7.61 8.65 -5.94
C ARG A 403 6.89 7.46 -6.55
N SER A 404 5.78 7.00 -5.95
CA SER A 404 5.02 5.88 -6.50
C SER A 404 4.28 6.27 -7.79
N ALA A 405 3.93 7.56 -7.91
CA ALA A 405 3.24 8.16 -9.05
C ALA A 405 1.96 7.43 -9.50
N ILE A 406 1.35 6.62 -8.62
CA ILE A 406 0.14 5.86 -8.95
C ILE A 406 -1.16 6.59 -8.57
N TYR A 407 -1.12 7.58 -7.68
CA TYR A 407 -2.32 8.30 -7.21
C TYR A 407 -2.48 9.65 -7.92
N GLY A 408 -3.74 10.10 -8.03
CA GLY A 408 -4.08 11.42 -8.54
C GLY A 408 -3.93 12.53 -7.50
N GLY A 409 -4.07 12.20 -6.21
CA GLY A 409 -3.97 13.17 -5.13
C GLY A 409 -3.36 12.61 -3.84
N VAL A 410 -2.58 13.44 -3.15
CA VAL A 410 -2.20 13.31 -1.73
C VAL A 410 -2.83 14.47 -0.98
N HIS A 411 -3.66 14.18 0.00
CA HIS A 411 -4.43 15.18 0.73
C HIS A 411 -4.04 15.23 2.20
N VAL A 412 -3.90 16.46 2.73
CA VAL A 412 -3.56 16.70 4.12
C VAL A 412 -4.62 17.58 4.76
N TYR A 413 -5.22 17.11 5.85
CA TYR A 413 -6.14 17.88 6.69
C TYR A 413 -5.50 18.08 8.06
N SER A 414 -5.48 19.32 8.53
CA SER A 414 -4.95 19.69 9.84
C SER A 414 -6.08 20.12 10.76
N HIS A 415 -6.11 19.55 11.96
CA HIS A 415 -7.09 19.83 13.00
C HIS A 415 -6.71 21.13 13.72
N HIS A 416 -7.60 22.11 13.64
CA HIS A 416 -7.52 23.36 14.39
C HIS A 416 -8.55 23.29 15.51
N ALA A 417 -8.10 22.97 16.71
CA ALA A 417 -8.92 23.19 17.90
C ALA A 417 -9.13 24.70 18.07
N GLU A 418 -10.37 25.10 18.38
CA GLU A 418 -10.68 26.46 18.81
C GLU A 418 -10.07 26.79 20.18
#